data_AF-E8X342-F1
#
_entry.id   AF-E8X342-F1
#
_cell.length_a   1.000
_cell.length_b   1.000
_cell.length_c   1.000
_cell.angle_alpha   90.00
_cell.angle_beta   90.00
_cell.angle_gamma   90.00
#
_symmetry.space_group_name_H-M   'P 1'
#
loop_
_entity.id
_entity.type
_entity.pdbx_description
1 polymer ?
#
loop_
_entity_poly.entity_id
_entity_poly.type
_entity_poly.pdbx_seq_one_letter_code
_entity_poly.pdbx_strand_id
1 'polypeptide(L)'
;MAGLLVVGIPFLVVCVVVASFIMLSTLSNRRNVQFAAARGVTYEKHGKTPIAVPKVVYGQRDLNETSSFLYGPWHGVDCFACDFRIGWGRGSVEWLSMVAIHAELQAVSGLDLKRWVLTPLNGWTFLVPREPKGGTLKIKKVIELWDLLAAAIPNIDQRE
;
A
#
# COMPACT_ATOMS: atom_id res chain seq x y z
N MET A 1 -3.32 -52.03 1.09
CA MET A 1 -2.96 -50.95 2.05
C MET A 1 -2.04 -49.86 1.46
N ALA A 2 -1.66 -49.89 0.17
CA ALA A 2 -0.79 -48.86 -0.43
C ALA A 2 -1.53 -47.56 -0.87
N GLY A 3 -2.84 -47.61 -1.11
CA GLY A 3 -3.61 -46.45 -1.59
C GLY A 3 -3.79 -45.31 -0.58
N LEU A 4 -3.70 -45.59 0.72
CA LEU A 4 -3.90 -44.58 1.77
C LEU A 4 -2.70 -43.61 1.88
N LEU A 5 -1.48 -44.10 1.66
CA LEU A 5 -0.25 -43.30 1.70
C LEU A 5 -0.07 -42.44 0.44
N VAL A 6 -0.49 -42.95 -0.72
CA VAL A 6 -0.35 -42.26 -2.01
C VAL A 6 -1.28 -41.04 -2.13
N VAL A 7 -2.42 -41.02 -1.45
CA VAL A 7 -3.38 -39.89 -1.47
C VAL A 7 -3.32 -39.05 -0.19
N GLY A 8 -3.07 -39.68 0.97
CA GLY A 8 -3.05 -38.98 2.27
C GLY A 8 -1.87 -38.02 2.43
N ILE A 9 -0.68 -38.38 1.93
CA ILE A 9 0.52 -37.53 2.04
C ILE A 9 0.38 -36.26 1.18
N PRO A 10 0.01 -36.33 -0.13
CA PRO A 10 -0.20 -35.14 -0.93
C PRO A 10 -1.30 -34.21 -0.37
N PHE A 11 -2.38 -34.78 0.15
CA PHE A 11 -3.45 -34.01 0.78
C PHE A 11 -2.96 -33.27 2.03
N LEU A 12 -2.22 -33.94 2.91
CA LEU A 12 -1.58 -33.33 4.07
C LEU A 12 -0.63 -32.20 3.69
N VAL A 13 0.18 -32.38 2.64
CA VAL A 13 1.08 -31.34 2.13
C VAL A 13 0.27 -30.12 1.67
N VAL A 14 -0.80 -30.31 0.90
CA VAL A 14 -1.68 -29.20 0.48
C VAL A 14 -2.29 -28.50 1.70
N CYS A 15 -2.79 -29.24 2.69
CA CYS A 15 -3.33 -28.67 3.91
C CYS A 15 -2.30 -27.83 4.69
N VAL A 16 -1.08 -28.33 4.85
CA VAL A 16 0.01 -27.63 5.54
C VAL A 16 0.39 -26.35 4.79
N VAL A 17 0.49 -26.41 3.46
CA VAL A 17 0.78 -25.25 2.62
C VAL A 17 -0.31 -24.18 2.78
N VAL A 18 -1.58 -24.56 2.64
CA VAL A 18 -2.73 -23.65 2.81
C VAL A 18 -2.77 -23.05 4.22
N ALA A 19 -2.59 -23.86 5.26
CA ALA A 19 -2.58 -23.41 6.65
C ALA A 19 -1.43 -22.41 6.91
N SER A 20 -0.25 -22.68 6.37
CA SER A 20 0.91 -21.79 6.47
C SER A 20 0.63 -20.44 5.79
N PHE A 21 0.02 -20.45 4.59
CA PHE A 21 -0.40 -19.23 3.89
C PHE A 21 -1.42 -18.42 4.71
N ILE A 22 -2.42 -19.07 5.31
CA ILE A 22 -3.42 -18.41 6.16
C ILE A 22 -2.75 -17.80 7.40
N MET A 23 -1.88 -18.57 8.07
CA MET A 23 -1.17 -18.11 9.27
C MET A 23 -0.29 -16.89 8.98
N LEU A 24 0.47 -16.91 7.88
CA LEU A 24 1.29 -15.79 7.43
C LEU A 24 0.44 -14.55 7.10
N SER A 25 -0.69 -14.73 6.40
CA SER A 25 -1.63 -13.65 6.07
C SER A 25 -2.20 -12.99 7.33
N THR A 26 -2.59 -13.79 8.32
CA THR A 26 -3.15 -13.31 9.59
C THR A 26 -2.11 -12.58 10.43
N LEU A 27 -0.92 -13.16 10.58
CA LEU A 27 0.17 -12.54 11.33
C LEU A 27 0.57 -11.18 10.72
N SER A 28 0.66 -11.13 9.39
CA SER A 28 0.96 -9.90 8.68
C SER A 28 -0.13 -8.84 8.85
N ASN A 29 -1.41 -9.24 8.83
CA ASN A 29 -2.52 -8.32 9.04
C ASN A 29 -2.50 -7.74 10.47
N ARG A 30 -2.26 -8.59 11.47
CA ARG A 30 -2.16 -8.16 12.87
C ARG A 30 -1.04 -7.15 13.07
N ARG A 31 0.13 -7.38 12.45
CA ARG A 31 1.26 -6.43 12.51
C ARG A 31 0.89 -5.06 11.94
N ASN A 32 0.16 -5.02 10.83
CA ASN A 32 -0.24 -3.75 10.21
C ASN A 32 -1.27 -3.00 11.07
N VAL A 33 -2.24 -3.72 11.63
CA VAL A 33 -3.22 -3.12 12.55
C VAL A 33 -2.52 -2.56 13.79
N GLN A 34 -1.53 -3.28 14.32
CA GLN A 34 -0.70 -2.79 15.43
C GLN A 34 0.14 -1.57 15.05
N PHE A 35 0.76 -1.58 13.86
CA PHE A 35 1.49 -0.42 13.34
C PHE A 35 0.58 0.80 13.22
N ALA A 36 -0.61 0.62 12.65
CA ALA A 36 -1.59 1.67 12.46
C ALA A 36 -2.07 2.24 13.80
N ALA A 37 -2.42 1.35 14.75
CA ALA A 37 -2.80 1.74 16.11
C ALA A 37 -1.68 2.52 16.83
N ALA A 38 -0.42 2.07 16.69
CA ALA A 38 0.73 2.76 17.29
C ALA A 38 0.98 4.15 16.70
N ARG A 39 0.53 4.41 15.47
CA ARG A 39 0.64 5.69 14.76
C ARG A 39 -0.65 6.51 14.82
N GLY A 40 -1.69 6.02 15.49
CA GLY A 40 -2.99 6.70 15.57
C GLY A 40 -3.75 6.77 14.23
N VAL A 41 -3.48 5.83 13.32
CA VAL A 41 -4.05 5.83 11.96
C VAL A 41 -4.87 4.57 11.70
N THR A 42 -5.69 4.63 10.65
CA THR A 42 -6.55 3.53 10.24
C THR A 42 -5.86 2.71 9.15
N TYR A 43 -5.90 1.39 9.31
CA TYR A 43 -5.46 0.43 8.30
C TYR A 43 -6.65 -0.39 7.80
N GLU A 44 -6.82 -0.45 6.49
CA GLU A 44 -7.79 -1.33 5.85
C GLU A 44 -7.12 -2.19 4.80
N LYS A 45 -7.35 -3.51 4.91
CA LYS A 45 -6.88 -4.47 3.90
C LYS A 45 -7.75 -4.43 2.65
N HIS A 46 -9.08 -4.42 2.80
CA HIS A 46 -10.00 -4.31 1.66
C HIS A 46 -11.07 -3.30 2.02
N GLY A 47 -11.25 -2.27 1.20
CA GLY A 47 -12.16 -1.17 1.51
C GLY A 47 -12.23 -0.13 0.41
N LYS A 48 -13.23 0.75 0.50
CA LYS A 48 -13.34 1.91 -0.38
C LYS A 48 -12.37 2.97 0.12
N THR A 49 -11.51 3.50 -0.76
CA THR A 49 -10.57 4.55 -0.35
C THR A 49 -11.33 5.78 0.16
N PRO A 50 -10.91 6.38 1.28
CA PRO A 50 -11.60 7.55 1.86
C PRO A 50 -11.45 8.79 0.99
N ILE A 51 -10.49 8.80 0.06
CA ILE A 51 -10.20 9.90 -0.85
C ILE A 51 -10.49 9.52 -2.30
N ALA A 52 -10.89 10.51 -3.09
CA ALA A 52 -10.95 10.41 -4.55
C ALA A 52 -9.51 10.36 -5.08
N VAL A 53 -8.98 9.16 -5.20
CA VAL A 53 -7.71 8.91 -5.89
C VAL A 53 -7.87 9.45 -7.31
N PRO A 54 -6.92 10.24 -7.85
CA PRO A 54 -6.96 10.59 -9.24
C PRO A 54 -7.15 9.31 -10.02
N LYS A 55 -7.91 9.36 -11.12
CA LYS A 55 -7.62 8.42 -12.19
C LYS A 55 -6.21 8.76 -12.62
N VAL A 56 -5.20 8.25 -11.91
CA VAL A 56 -3.81 8.37 -12.27
C VAL A 56 -3.78 7.58 -13.55
N VAL A 57 -3.92 8.29 -14.69
CA VAL A 57 -3.81 7.72 -16.02
C VAL A 57 -2.34 7.33 -16.18
N TYR A 58 -1.96 6.25 -15.51
CA TYR A 58 -0.67 5.63 -15.69
C TYR A 58 -0.84 4.67 -16.86
N GLY A 59 -0.76 5.24 -18.06
CA GLY A 59 -0.92 4.54 -19.34
C GLY A 59 -2.26 3.83 -19.48
N GLN A 60 -3.33 4.55 -19.83
CA GLN A 60 -4.66 4.03 -20.25
C GLN A 60 -5.33 2.94 -19.38
N ARG A 61 -4.77 2.52 -18.25
CA ARG A 61 -5.27 1.41 -17.43
C ARG A 61 -5.98 1.95 -16.19
N ASP A 62 -7.20 1.48 -15.97
CA ASP A 62 -7.99 1.84 -14.79
C ASP A 62 -7.43 1.19 -13.51
N LEU A 63 -7.41 1.97 -12.43
CA LEU A 63 -7.08 1.49 -11.09
C LEU A 63 -8.27 0.70 -10.55
N ASN A 64 -8.25 -0.61 -10.74
CA ASN A 64 -9.45 -1.44 -10.50
C ASN A 64 -9.61 -1.91 -9.05
N GLU A 65 -8.53 -1.94 -8.25
CA GLU A 65 -8.57 -2.57 -6.92
C GLU A 65 -7.49 -2.00 -5.98
N THR A 66 -7.94 -1.42 -4.86
CA THR A 66 -7.07 -1.04 -3.75
C THR A 66 -6.94 -2.21 -2.80
N SER A 67 -5.71 -2.68 -2.60
CA SER A 67 -5.46 -3.96 -1.91
C SER A 67 -5.09 -3.85 -0.44
N SER A 68 -4.70 -2.66 0.02
CA SER A 68 -4.45 -2.27 1.40
C SER A 68 -4.14 -0.77 1.42
N PHE A 69 -4.60 -0.05 2.44
CA PHE A 69 -4.25 1.35 2.64
C PHE A 69 -4.12 1.73 4.11
N LEU A 70 -3.30 2.75 4.36
CA LEU A 70 -3.23 3.50 5.61
C LEU A 70 -3.78 4.89 5.36
N TYR A 71 -4.64 5.37 6.26
CA TYR A 71 -5.11 6.74 6.24
C TYR A 71 -5.28 7.29 7.65
N GLY A 72 -5.04 8.57 7.83
CA GLY A 72 -5.27 9.26 9.09
C GLY A 72 -4.41 10.52 9.22
N PRO A 73 -4.61 11.29 10.29
CA PRO A 73 -3.82 12.48 10.56
C PRO A 73 -2.38 12.11 11.00
N TRP A 74 -1.41 12.89 10.56
CA TRP A 74 -0.01 12.84 11.03
C TRP A 74 0.51 14.28 11.17
N HIS A 75 0.94 14.68 12.37
CA HIS A 75 1.32 16.08 12.69
C HIS A 75 0.33 17.12 12.14
N GLY A 76 -0.97 16.90 12.39
CA GLY A 76 -2.04 17.82 11.97
C GLY A 76 -2.40 17.78 10.47
N VAL A 77 -1.80 16.91 9.66
CA VAL A 77 -2.12 16.76 8.23
C VAL A 77 -2.69 15.40 7.90
N ASP A 78 -3.79 15.38 7.15
CA ASP A 78 -4.37 14.14 6.66
C ASP A 78 -3.45 13.49 5.63
N CYS A 79 -3.11 12.23 5.93
CA CYS A 79 -2.14 11.44 5.20
C CYS A 79 -2.77 10.16 4.67
N PHE A 80 -2.29 9.71 3.51
CA PHE A 80 -2.78 8.50 2.86
C PHE A 80 -1.64 7.77 2.17
N ALA A 81 -1.55 6.45 2.36
CA ALA A 81 -0.59 5.59 1.69
C ALA A 81 -1.29 4.31 1.24
N CYS A 82 -1.08 3.91 -0.02
CA CYS A 82 -1.80 2.76 -0.55
C CYS A 82 -1.12 2.10 -1.74
N ASP A 83 -1.72 0.97 -2.12
CA ASP A 83 -1.28 0.13 -3.20
C ASP A 83 -2.44 -0.24 -4.15
N PHE A 84 -2.33 0.20 -5.40
CA PHE A 84 -3.27 -0.10 -6.48
C PHE A 84 -2.76 -1.16 -7.43
N ARG A 85 -3.66 -1.98 -7.92
CA ARG A 85 -3.42 -2.88 -9.05
C ARG A 85 -3.65 -2.13 -10.36
N ILE A 86 -2.66 -2.13 -11.25
CA ILE A 86 -2.73 -1.42 -12.55
C ILE A 86 -2.92 -2.34 -13.75
N GLY A 87 -2.85 -3.67 -13.57
CA GLY A 87 -3.17 -4.63 -14.63
C GLY A 87 -2.39 -5.93 -14.55
N TRP A 88 -2.52 -6.72 -15.62
CA TRP A 88 -1.72 -7.92 -15.88
C TRP A 88 -0.72 -7.57 -16.99
N GLY A 89 0.57 -7.51 -16.67
CA GLY A 89 1.66 -7.48 -17.65
C GLY A 89 1.86 -8.86 -18.29
N ARG A 90 2.94 -9.05 -19.06
CA ARG A 90 3.32 -10.33 -19.70
C ARG A 90 3.61 -11.44 -18.65
N GLY A 91 2.57 -11.96 -18.01
CA GLY A 91 2.64 -13.00 -16.97
C GLY A 91 2.78 -12.52 -15.53
N SER A 92 2.73 -11.21 -15.24
CA SER A 92 2.87 -10.67 -13.88
C SER A 92 1.77 -9.68 -13.53
N VAL A 93 1.30 -9.68 -12.28
CA VAL A 93 0.43 -8.61 -11.78
C VAL A 93 1.27 -7.35 -11.56
N GLU A 94 0.87 -6.27 -12.21
CA GLU A 94 1.51 -4.97 -12.06
C GLU A 94 0.76 -4.13 -11.04
N TRP A 95 1.55 -3.37 -10.30
CA TRP A 95 1.10 -2.74 -9.09
C TRP A 95 1.76 -1.36 -8.95
N LEU A 96 0.95 -0.35 -8.63
CA LEU A 96 1.38 1.02 -8.39
C LEU A 96 1.21 1.35 -6.90
N SER A 97 2.22 1.99 -6.34
CA SER A 97 2.25 2.40 -4.93
C SER A 97 2.17 3.92 -4.88
N MET A 98 1.40 4.49 -3.96
CA MET A 98 1.17 5.93 -3.92
C MET A 98 1.12 6.41 -2.47
N VAL A 99 1.58 7.63 -2.24
CA VAL A 99 1.30 8.39 -1.01
C VAL A 99 0.68 9.73 -1.36
N ALA A 100 -0.12 10.27 -0.44
CA ALA A 100 -0.76 11.56 -0.60
C ALA A 100 -0.85 12.27 0.75
N ILE A 101 -0.75 13.59 0.70
CA ILE A 101 -1.00 14.49 1.83
C ILE A 101 -2.07 15.50 1.45
N HIS A 102 -2.92 15.86 2.38
CA HIS A 102 -3.87 16.95 2.25
C HIS A 102 -3.19 18.28 2.58
N ALA A 103 -2.20 18.65 1.77
CA ALA A 103 -1.43 19.88 1.91
C ALA A 103 -0.85 20.31 0.56
N GLU A 104 -0.52 21.60 0.43
CA GLU A 104 0.12 22.15 -0.77
C GLU A 104 1.56 21.65 -0.94
N LEU A 105 1.99 21.54 -2.21
CA LEU A 105 3.26 20.97 -2.68
C LEU A 105 4.54 21.42 -1.93
N GLN A 106 4.53 22.60 -1.30
CA GLN A 106 5.70 23.15 -0.61
C GLN A 106 6.16 22.28 0.59
N ALA A 107 5.26 21.45 1.13
CA ALA A 107 5.59 20.53 2.22
C ALA A 107 6.50 19.36 1.80
N VAL A 108 6.68 19.10 0.50
CA VAL A 108 7.30 17.86 -0.02
C VAL A 108 8.79 18.06 -0.40
N SER A 109 9.49 18.97 0.28
CA SER A 109 10.85 19.42 -0.09
C SER A 109 11.95 18.36 0.01
N GLY A 110 11.70 17.23 0.68
CA GLY A 110 12.67 16.15 0.91
C GLY A 110 12.65 14.98 -0.09
N LEU A 111 11.78 15.00 -1.12
CA LEU A 111 11.60 13.84 -2.02
C LEU A 111 12.35 13.96 -3.34
N ASP A 112 12.93 12.85 -3.79
CA ASP A 112 13.63 12.74 -5.08
C ASP A 112 12.64 12.77 -6.26
N LEU A 113 12.44 13.96 -6.85
CA LEU A 113 11.55 14.20 -7.99
C LEU A 113 11.97 13.49 -9.29
N LYS A 114 13.18 12.90 -9.35
CA LYS A 114 13.56 12.03 -10.47
C LYS A 114 12.89 10.67 -10.41
N ARG A 115 12.46 10.23 -9.22
CA ARG A 115 11.79 8.94 -9.00
C ARG A 115 10.27 9.06 -8.92
N TRP A 116 9.77 10.25 -8.59
CA TRP A 116 8.36 10.48 -8.31
C TRP A 116 7.78 11.60 -9.18
N VAL A 117 6.48 11.53 -9.39
CA VAL A 117 5.63 12.55 -10.02
C VAL A 117 4.71 13.09 -8.93
N LEU A 118 4.65 14.42 -8.83
CA LEU A 118 3.69 15.12 -7.99
C LEU A 118 2.46 15.46 -8.82
N THR A 119 1.28 15.15 -8.31
CA THR A 119 0.01 15.44 -8.98
C THR A 119 -0.97 16.04 -7.97
N PRO A 120 -1.32 17.33 -8.07
CA PRO A 120 -2.33 17.93 -7.21
C PRO A 120 -3.75 17.55 -7.69
N LEU A 121 -4.65 17.19 -6.77
CA LEU A 121 -6.07 16.98 -7.06
C LEU A 121 -6.93 17.16 -5.80
N ASN A 122 -7.99 17.98 -5.88
CA ASN A 122 -8.98 18.16 -4.81
C ASN A 122 -8.37 18.49 -3.42
N GLY A 123 -7.33 19.33 -3.36
CA GLY A 123 -6.64 19.67 -2.11
C GLY A 123 -5.58 18.66 -1.64
N TRP A 124 -5.40 17.57 -2.38
CA TRP A 124 -4.37 16.57 -2.11
C TRP A 124 -3.17 16.73 -3.03
N THR A 125 -1.98 16.51 -2.48
CA THR A 125 -0.75 16.34 -3.25
C THR A 125 -0.39 14.86 -3.30
N PHE A 126 -0.56 14.24 -4.46
CA PHE A 126 -0.24 12.83 -4.70
C PHE A 126 1.20 12.66 -5.17
N LEU A 127 1.90 11.72 -4.57
CA LEU A 127 3.23 11.28 -4.98
C LEU A 127 3.14 9.87 -5.55
N VAL A 128 3.37 9.76 -6.86
CA VAL A 128 3.29 8.52 -7.63
C VAL A 128 4.67 8.21 -8.22
N PRO A 129 5.18 6.98 -8.18
CA PRO A 129 6.47 6.67 -8.77
C PRO A 129 6.38 6.80 -10.29
N ARG A 130 7.44 7.29 -10.93
CA ARG A 130 7.51 7.42 -12.39
C ARG A 130 7.42 6.09 -13.12
N GLU A 131 7.81 5.01 -12.47
CA GLU A 131 7.77 3.65 -13.00
C GLU A 131 7.10 2.69 -11.99
N PRO A 132 6.19 1.82 -12.44
CA PRO A 132 5.60 0.81 -11.57
C PRO A 132 6.66 -0.22 -11.21
N LYS A 133 6.77 -0.55 -9.92
CA LYS A 133 7.61 -1.66 -9.48
C LYS A 133 6.84 -2.95 -9.70
N GLY A 134 7.14 -3.67 -10.78
CA GLY A 134 6.64 -5.03 -11.01
C GLY A 134 6.88 -5.95 -9.79
N GLY A 135 5.92 -6.84 -9.49
CA GLY A 135 6.09 -7.86 -8.44
C GLY A 135 4.82 -8.19 -7.66
N THR A 136 4.83 -9.34 -6.99
CA THR A 136 3.75 -9.89 -6.15
C THR A 136 3.61 -9.10 -4.84
N LEU A 137 2.37 -8.89 -4.36
CA LEU A 137 1.94 -8.00 -3.24
C LEU A 137 2.86 -7.92 -2.00
N LYS A 138 2.89 -6.89 -1.13
CA LYS A 138 2.64 -5.42 -1.14
C LYS A 138 2.48 -4.82 0.27
N ILE A 139 2.30 -5.66 1.29
CA ILE A 139 2.08 -5.21 2.67
C ILE A 139 3.25 -4.38 3.24
N LYS A 140 4.49 -4.83 3.03
CA LYS A 140 5.68 -4.08 3.48
C LYS A 140 5.77 -2.70 2.80
N LYS A 141 5.28 -2.59 1.56
CA LYS A 141 5.33 -1.35 0.78
C LYS A 141 4.44 -0.28 1.39
N VAL A 142 3.22 -0.60 1.84
CA VAL A 142 2.33 0.40 2.47
C VAL A 142 2.96 1.02 3.73
N ILE A 143 3.64 0.22 4.56
CA ILE A 143 4.38 0.74 5.73
C ILE A 143 5.60 1.57 5.30
N GLU A 144 6.41 1.08 4.36
CA GLU A 144 7.57 1.82 3.83
C GLU A 144 7.16 3.17 3.20
N LEU A 145 6.01 3.20 2.53
CA LEU A 145 5.40 4.41 1.98
C LEU A 145 4.94 5.36 3.08
N TRP A 146 4.32 4.84 4.15
CA TRP A 146 3.94 5.66 5.29
C TRP A 146 5.16 6.29 5.98
N ASP A 147 6.24 5.53 6.16
CA ASP A 147 7.49 6.06 6.73
C ASP A 147 8.15 7.09 5.79
N LEU A 148 8.08 6.89 4.47
CA LEU A 148 8.49 7.90 3.50
C LEU A 148 7.65 9.18 3.63
N LEU A 149 6.34 9.05 3.81
CA LEU A 149 5.42 10.17 4.01
C LEU A 149 5.74 10.93 5.30
N ALA A 150 5.94 10.21 6.40
CA ALA A 150 6.32 10.77 7.68
C ALA A 150 7.66 11.52 7.60
N ALA A 151 8.64 10.99 6.85
CA ALA A 151 9.92 11.65 6.60
C ALA A 151 9.79 12.87 5.68
N ALA A 152 8.82 12.87 4.76
CA ALA A 152 8.57 13.95 3.82
C ALA A 152 7.76 15.10 4.41
N ILE A 153 7.26 15.00 5.63
CA ILE A 153 6.57 16.07 6.36
C ILE A 153 7.54 16.63 7.40
N PRO A 154 8.49 17.50 7.02
CA PRO A 154 9.41 18.09 7.99
C PRO A 154 8.65 19.10 8.86
N ASN A 155 8.31 18.71 10.08
CA ASN A 155 7.93 19.59 11.19
C ASN A 155 6.80 20.61 10.90
N ILE A 156 5.58 20.13 10.68
CA ILE A 156 4.39 20.99 10.72
C ILE A 156 4.18 21.58 12.13
N ASP A 157 4.69 20.91 13.16
CA ASP A 157 4.64 21.34 14.57
C ASP A 157 5.66 22.44 14.95
N GLN A 158 6.54 22.91 14.05
CA GLN A 158 7.44 24.04 14.36
C GLN A 158 6.82 25.43 14.17
N ARG A 159 5.50 25.49 13.95
CA ARG A 159 4.73 26.73 13.89
C ARG A 159 3.79 26.84 15.09
N GLU A 160 4.35 26.88 16.29
CA GLU A 160 3.74 27.50 17.47
C GLU A 160 4.67 28.59 18.00
#